data_AF-A0A8S1E3D9-F1
#
_entry.id   AF-A0A8S1E3D9-F1
#
_cell.length_a   1.000
_cell.length_b   1.000
_cell.length_c   1.000
_cell.angle_alpha   90.00
_cell.angle_beta   90.00
_cell.angle_gamma   90.00
#
_symmetry.space_group_name_H-M   'P 1'
#
loop_
_entity.id
_entity.type
_entity.pdbx_description
1 polymer ?
#
loop_
_entity_poly.entity_id
_entity_poly.type
_entity_poly.pdbx_seq_one_letter_code
_entity_poly.pdbx_strand_id
1 'polypeptide(L)'
;MLYWQYMLKGHEMPAYALDGGSRKRKGPKRVIARAWYEGNLVPGYVKQETGVGYFAFENDVVITRDEFEVLVSTDVESFAWATNFSSEVPELPPCALKGGCTFLSVPLYIGCVTIHGVELCGHIKNRRCYVALDTKQVVESDQFCILVDLTNETLCAETVATAEIENISSDTDSEINIFPVISDDRTISENEAVQAATSVAINRPKRDNEIGYENRSPINFVELSRQFEEETSAKNENMSKIDHEAYLAGMSDDDLADYLANGGTL
;
A
#
# COMPACT_ATOMS: atom_id res chain seq x y z
N MET A 1 13.64 2.99 7.35
CA MET A 1 13.72 2.00 6.26
C MET A 1 12.34 1.39 6.08
N LEU A 2 11.86 1.41 4.83
CA LEU A 2 10.59 0.80 4.44
C LEU A 2 10.79 -0.66 4.02
N TYR A 3 9.88 -1.54 4.43
CA TYR A 3 9.86 -2.92 3.95
C TYR A 3 8.44 -3.51 3.99
N TRP A 4 8.24 -4.57 3.22
CA TRP A 4 6.98 -5.29 3.14
C TRP A 4 7.02 -6.52 4.04
N GLN A 5 6.01 -6.66 4.90
CA GLN A 5 5.86 -7.79 5.81
C GLN A 5 4.65 -8.61 5.40
N TYR A 6 4.85 -9.89 5.07
CA TYR A 6 3.76 -10.81 4.80
C TYR A 6 2.87 -11.00 6.02
N MET A 7 1.56 -11.03 5.78
CA MET A 7 0.50 -11.08 6.78
C MET A 7 -0.65 -11.97 6.30
N LEU A 8 -1.25 -12.65 7.27
CA LEU A 8 -2.52 -13.35 7.13
C LEU A 8 -3.58 -12.63 7.96
N LYS A 9 -4.82 -12.67 7.51
CA LYS A 9 -5.97 -12.16 8.26
C LYS A 9 -6.07 -12.83 9.62
N GLY A 10 -6.35 -12.03 10.64
CA GLY A 10 -6.44 -12.46 12.03
C GLY A 10 -5.08 -12.50 12.74
N HIS A 11 -3.96 -12.35 12.04
CA HIS A 11 -2.68 -12.10 12.69
C HIS A 11 -2.64 -10.71 13.29
N GLU A 12 -1.89 -10.56 14.39
CA GLU A 12 -1.64 -9.27 15.01
C GLU A 12 -0.84 -8.37 14.05
N MET A 13 -1.29 -7.12 13.91
CA MET A 13 -0.66 -6.16 13.01
C MET A 13 0.80 -5.90 13.46
N PRO A 14 1.79 -5.91 12.55
CA PRO A 14 3.18 -5.64 12.91
C PRO A 14 3.33 -4.29 13.59
N ALA A 15 4.25 -4.24 14.55
CA ALA A 15 4.69 -2.96 15.09
C ALA A 15 5.19 -2.07 13.95
N TYR A 16 4.83 -0.79 14.01
CA TYR A 16 5.20 0.21 13.00
C TYR A 16 4.64 -0.02 11.59
N ALA A 17 3.55 -0.80 11.45
CA ALA A 17 2.75 -0.79 10.23
C ALA A 17 2.31 0.64 9.90
N LEU A 18 2.51 1.04 8.64
CA LEU A 18 2.34 2.42 8.20
C LEU A 18 0.85 2.74 8.02
N ASP A 19 0.37 3.74 8.76
CA ASP A 19 -0.99 4.24 8.64
C ASP A 19 -1.19 4.86 7.24
N GLY A 20 -2.28 4.47 6.57
CA GLY A 20 -2.66 4.99 5.27
C GLY A 20 -3.34 6.36 5.37
N GLY A 21 -2.87 7.30 4.55
CA GLY A 21 -3.32 8.69 4.55
C GLY A 21 -2.21 9.66 5.00
N SER A 22 -2.27 10.88 4.50
CA SER A 22 -1.33 11.95 4.88
C SER A 22 -1.64 12.54 6.25
N ARG A 23 -2.90 12.48 6.70
CA ARG A 23 -3.35 13.12 7.93
C ARG A 23 -3.52 12.13 9.07
N LYS A 24 -2.97 12.48 10.25
CA LYS A 24 -3.28 11.75 11.50
C LYS A 24 -4.78 11.82 11.78
N ARG A 25 -5.46 10.66 11.81
CA ARG A 25 -6.88 10.59 12.21
C ARG A 25 -7.07 9.91 13.55
N LYS A 26 -8.07 10.41 14.29
CA LYS A 26 -8.77 9.63 15.32
C LYS A 26 -9.82 8.77 14.61
N GLY A 27 -9.68 7.44 14.66
CA GLY A 27 -10.61 6.51 14.02
C GLY A 27 -9.99 5.15 13.70
N PRO A 28 -10.72 4.28 12.97
CA PRO A 28 -10.24 2.97 12.57
C PRO A 28 -8.95 3.09 11.76
N LYS A 29 -7.90 2.42 12.23
CA LYS A 29 -6.63 2.38 11.52
C LYS A 29 -6.76 1.58 10.23
N ARG A 30 -6.30 2.19 9.15
CA ARG A 30 -6.15 1.56 7.84
C ARG A 30 -4.68 1.59 7.53
N VAL A 31 -4.07 0.43 7.36
CA VAL A 31 -2.63 0.35 7.09
C VAL A 31 -2.41 0.10 5.61
N ILE A 32 -1.31 0.61 5.08
CA ILE A 32 -0.94 0.41 3.68
C ILE A 32 -0.61 -1.06 3.46
N ALA A 33 -1.21 -1.64 2.43
CA ALA A 33 -1.01 -3.04 2.08
C ALA A 33 -0.90 -3.24 0.57
N ARG A 34 -0.44 -4.42 0.18
CA ARG A 34 -0.51 -4.91 -1.20
C ARG A 34 -0.83 -6.40 -1.21
N ALA A 35 -1.44 -6.89 -2.28
CA ALA A 35 -1.73 -8.31 -2.43
C ALA A 35 -1.60 -8.76 -3.88
N TRP A 36 -1.34 -10.05 -4.07
CA TRP A 36 -1.31 -10.67 -5.39
C TRP A 36 -2.73 -11.00 -5.86
N TYR A 37 -3.03 -10.64 -7.11
CA TYR A 37 -4.28 -10.95 -7.79
C TYR A 37 -4.04 -11.05 -9.31
N GLU A 38 -4.35 -12.22 -9.90
CA GLU A 38 -4.24 -12.45 -11.35
C GLU A 38 -2.87 -12.05 -11.94
N GLY A 39 -1.78 -12.36 -11.22
CA GLY A 39 -0.41 -12.01 -11.64
C GLY A 39 -0.04 -10.53 -11.45
N ASN A 40 -0.93 -9.72 -10.87
CA ASN A 40 -0.67 -8.33 -10.49
C ASN A 40 -0.40 -8.26 -8.99
N LEU A 41 0.54 -7.40 -8.59
CA LEU A 41 0.77 -7.03 -7.20
C LEU A 41 0.13 -5.66 -6.98
N VAL A 42 -0.99 -5.63 -6.26
CA VAL A 42 -1.91 -4.49 -6.22
C VAL A 42 -1.87 -3.81 -4.86
N PRO A 43 -1.48 -2.52 -4.78
CA PRO A 43 -1.57 -1.72 -3.56
C PRO A 43 -3.02 -1.38 -3.15
N GLY A 44 -3.23 -1.25 -1.85
CA GLY A 44 -4.51 -0.94 -1.22
C GLY A 44 -4.34 -0.67 0.27
N TYR A 45 -5.35 -1.02 1.07
CA TYR A 45 -5.26 -0.92 2.53
C TYR A 45 -5.88 -2.12 3.24
N VAL A 46 -5.48 -2.31 4.48
CA VAL A 46 -6.10 -3.28 5.40
C VAL A 46 -6.78 -2.53 6.52
N LYS A 47 -8.04 -2.87 6.79
CA LYS A 47 -8.75 -2.35 7.97
C LYS A 47 -8.29 -3.17 9.18
N GLN A 48 -7.56 -2.55 10.10
CA GLN A 48 -6.91 -3.25 11.21
C GLN A 48 -7.92 -3.97 12.12
N GLU A 49 -9.11 -3.39 12.32
CA GLU A 49 -10.18 -3.98 13.13
C GLU A 49 -10.70 -5.33 12.59
N THR A 50 -10.76 -5.49 11.27
CA THR A 50 -11.29 -6.70 10.63
C THR A 50 -10.20 -7.61 10.07
N GLY A 51 -8.97 -7.09 9.93
CA GLY A 51 -7.85 -7.79 9.30
C GLY A 51 -8.06 -8.08 7.80
N VAL A 52 -9.03 -7.42 7.15
CA VAL A 52 -9.38 -7.64 5.74
C VAL A 52 -8.68 -6.58 4.89
N GLY A 53 -7.96 -7.04 3.85
CA GLY A 53 -7.39 -6.18 2.82
C GLY A 53 -8.39 -5.84 1.72
N TYR A 54 -8.39 -4.59 1.27
CA TYR A 54 -9.22 -4.05 0.21
C TYR A 54 -8.32 -3.45 -0.88
N PHE A 55 -8.47 -3.95 -2.11
CA PHE A 55 -7.62 -3.58 -3.24
C PHE A 55 -8.50 -3.26 -4.45
N ALA A 56 -8.30 -2.09 -5.04
CA ALA A 56 -8.97 -1.73 -6.29
C ALA A 56 -8.26 -2.44 -7.44
N PHE A 57 -9.05 -3.00 -8.36
CA PHE A 57 -8.55 -3.67 -9.55
C PHE A 57 -9.26 -3.17 -10.80
N GLU A 58 -8.79 -3.63 -11.96
CA GLU A 58 -9.32 -3.21 -13.25
C GLU A 58 -10.83 -3.45 -13.36
N ASN A 59 -11.51 -2.65 -14.19
CA ASN A 59 -12.96 -2.73 -14.43
C ASN A 59 -13.81 -2.59 -13.16
N ASP A 60 -13.42 -1.68 -12.27
CA ASP A 60 -14.14 -1.33 -11.04
C ASP A 60 -14.34 -2.50 -10.06
N VAL A 61 -13.45 -3.49 -10.11
CA VAL A 61 -13.50 -4.66 -9.23
C VAL A 61 -12.80 -4.35 -7.91
N VAL A 62 -13.49 -4.63 -6.79
CA VAL A 62 -12.89 -4.66 -5.46
C VAL A 62 -12.47 -6.09 -5.12
N ILE A 63 -11.18 -6.27 -4.84
CA ILE A 63 -10.64 -7.51 -4.34
C ILE A 63 -10.53 -7.43 -2.82
N THR A 64 -11.06 -8.44 -2.15
CA THR A 64 -10.75 -8.71 -0.75
C THR A 64 -9.79 -9.88 -0.63
N ARG A 65 -8.72 -9.74 0.15
CA ARG A 65 -7.76 -10.83 0.40
C ARG A 65 -7.52 -11.02 1.89
N ASP A 66 -7.38 -12.29 2.24
CA ASP A 66 -7.00 -12.74 3.57
C ASP A 66 -5.47 -12.93 3.68
N GLU A 67 -4.74 -12.91 2.55
CA GLU A 67 -3.29 -12.91 2.49
C GLU A 67 -2.79 -11.65 1.78
N PHE A 68 -1.86 -10.93 2.40
CA PHE A 68 -1.36 -9.66 1.91
C PHE A 68 -0.01 -9.34 2.54
N GLU A 69 0.65 -8.30 2.03
CA GLU A 69 1.81 -7.71 2.68
C GLU A 69 1.43 -6.32 3.18
N VAL A 70 1.91 -5.97 4.38
CA VAL A 70 1.75 -4.62 4.94
C VAL A 70 3.06 -3.85 4.84
N LEU A 71 2.97 -2.55 4.57
CA LEU A 71 4.14 -1.68 4.56
C LEU A 71 4.50 -1.30 6.00
N VAL A 72 5.76 -1.52 6.38
CA VAL A 72 6.28 -1.23 7.70
C VAL A 72 7.41 -0.23 7.58
N SER A 73 7.47 0.74 8.50
CA SER A 73 8.61 1.65 8.62
C SER A 73 9.12 1.72 10.04
N THR A 74 10.40 1.46 10.24
CA THR A 74 11.07 1.71 11.53
C THR A 74 11.58 3.15 11.67
N ASP A 75 11.43 3.97 10.63
CA ASP A 75 11.99 5.31 10.55
C ASP A 75 10.98 6.28 9.92
N VAL A 76 10.49 7.21 10.72
CA VAL A 76 9.46 8.18 10.33
C VAL A 76 9.97 9.25 9.36
N GLU A 77 11.29 9.46 9.28
CA GLU A 77 11.90 10.44 8.36
C GLU A 77 12.18 9.84 6.98
N SER A 78 12.05 8.52 6.83
CA SER A 78 12.35 7.81 5.58
C SER A 78 11.25 7.89 4.52
N PHE A 79 10.11 8.54 4.81
CA PHE A 79 9.02 8.68 3.87
C PHE A 79 8.20 9.96 4.14
N ALA A 80 7.44 10.39 3.15
CA ALA A 80 6.44 11.44 3.33
C ALA A 80 5.25 11.26 2.38
N TRP A 81 4.13 11.88 2.72
CA TRP A 81 3.03 12.04 1.78
C TRP A 81 3.17 13.37 1.06
N ALA A 82 3.37 13.31 -0.26
CA ALA A 82 3.32 14.48 -1.10
C ALA A 82 1.86 14.72 -1.51
N THR A 83 1.33 15.90 -1.18
CA THR A 83 -0.10 16.21 -1.25
C THR A 83 -0.46 16.98 -2.53
N ASN A 84 -1.76 17.14 -2.80
CA ASN A 84 -2.31 17.99 -3.86
C ASN A 84 -1.86 17.63 -5.30
N PHE A 85 -1.62 16.35 -5.58
CA PHE A 85 -1.37 15.90 -6.95
C PHE A 85 -2.68 15.85 -7.73
N SER A 86 -2.61 16.29 -8.99
CA SER A 86 -3.71 16.14 -9.94
C SER A 86 -3.25 15.42 -11.20
N SER A 87 -4.19 14.84 -11.94
CA SER A 87 -3.90 14.22 -13.25
C SER A 87 -3.36 15.21 -14.31
N GLU A 88 -3.46 16.51 -14.06
CA GLU A 88 -2.91 17.57 -14.92
C GLU A 88 -1.40 17.73 -14.74
N VAL A 89 -0.84 17.32 -13.60
CA VAL A 89 0.60 17.32 -13.38
C VAL A 89 1.24 16.30 -14.35
N PRO A 90 2.26 16.71 -15.12
CA PRO A 90 2.77 15.87 -16.21
C PRO A 90 3.46 14.61 -15.70
N GLU A 91 4.13 14.67 -14.55
CA GLU A 91 4.95 13.58 -14.03
C GLU A 91 4.74 13.37 -12.53
N LEU A 92 4.83 12.10 -12.10
CA LEU A 92 4.88 11.76 -10.68
C LEU A 92 6.27 12.08 -10.11
N PRO A 93 6.39 12.36 -8.81
CA PRO A 93 7.67 12.51 -8.15
C PRO A 93 8.66 11.38 -8.47
N PRO A 94 9.93 11.67 -8.77
CA PRO A 94 10.95 10.63 -8.98
C PRO A 94 11.12 9.70 -7.78
N CYS A 95 10.82 10.19 -6.58
CA CYS A 95 10.84 9.44 -5.32
C CYS A 95 9.49 8.77 -4.96
N ALA A 96 8.52 8.74 -5.87
CA ALA A 96 7.25 8.04 -5.65
C ALA A 96 7.48 6.56 -5.32
N LEU A 97 6.90 6.10 -4.21
CA LEU A 97 7.08 4.74 -3.74
C LEU A 97 6.31 3.76 -4.62
N LYS A 98 7.05 2.88 -5.32
CA LYS A 98 6.47 1.75 -6.05
C LYS A 98 5.91 0.73 -5.05
N GLY A 99 4.59 0.60 -5.03
CA GLY A 99 3.90 -0.36 -4.16
C GLY A 99 3.70 -1.72 -4.80
N GLY A 100 3.64 -1.77 -6.13
CA GLY A 100 3.32 -2.99 -6.85
C GLY A 100 3.59 -2.90 -8.34
N CYS A 101 3.01 -3.83 -9.09
CA CYS A 101 3.11 -3.86 -10.54
C CYS A 101 1.99 -4.67 -11.16
N THR A 102 1.68 -4.37 -12.42
CA THR A 102 0.79 -5.21 -13.22
C THR A 102 1.52 -6.48 -13.66
N PHE A 103 0.77 -7.45 -14.21
CA PHE A 103 1.33 -8.65 -14.83
C PHE A 103 2.30 -8.35 -15.99
N LEU A 104 2.15 -7.19 -16.62
CA LEU A 104 3.06 -6.67 -17.65
C LEU A 104 4.26 -5.91 -17.06
N SER A 105 4.50 -6.03 -15.75
CA SER A 105 5.57 -5.32 -15.03
C SER A 105 5.45 -3.79 -15.03
N VAL A 106 4.28 -3.24 -15.36
CA VAL A 106 4.04 -1.79 -15.29
C VAL A 106 3.94 -1.40 -13.81
N PRO A 107 4.70 -0.41 -13.33
CA PRO A 107 4.71 -0.05 -11.92
C PRO A 107 3.36 0.54 -11.47
N LEU A 108 2.98 0.18 -10.24
CA LEU A 108 1.86 0.78 -9.52
C LEU A 108 2.43 1.51 -8.30
N TYR A 109 2.09 2.79 -8.15
CA TYR A 109 2.56 3.62 -7.05
C TYR A 109 1.53 3.71 -5.94
N ILE A 110 1.96 3.99 -4.71
CA ILE A 110 1.06 4.10 -3.57
C ILE A 110 0.48 5.51 -3.51
N GLY A 111 -0.84 5.60 -3.60
CA GLY A 111 -1.58 6.85 -3.45
C GLY A 111 -2.65 6.75 -2.38
N CYS A 112 -3.19 7.90 -1.99
CA CYS A 112 -4.41 7.96 -1.19
C CYS A 112 -5.35 9.07 -1.65
N VAL A 113 -6.64 8.87 -1.42
CA VAL A 113 -7.71 9.81 -1.76
C VAL A 113 -8.54 10.08 -0.51
N THR A 114 -8.95 11.33 -0.30
CA THR A 114 -9.92 11.68 0.74
C THR A 114 -11.34 11.48 0.22
N ILE A 115 -12.06 10.53 0.80
CA ILE A 115 -13.46 10.22 0.47
C ILE A 115 -14.29 10.41 1.73
N HIS A 116 -15.23 11.35 1.71
CA HIS A 116 -16.06 11.71 2.88
C HIS A 116 -15.25 12.01 4.15
N GLY A 117 -14.11 12.69 3.99
CA GLY A 117 -13.20 13.03 5.09
C GLY A 117 -12.35 11.86 5.60
N VAL A 118 -12.38 10.71 4.94
CA VAL A 118 -11.55 9.54 5.24
C VAL A 118 -10.53 9.35 4.14
N GLU A 119 -9.26 9.30 4.50
CA GLU A 119 -8.20 8.95 3.55
C GLU A 119 -8.11 7.45 3.40
N LEU A 120 -8.11 7.01 2.14
CA LEU A 120 -8.07 5.61 1.78
C LEU A 120 -6.93 5.40 0.78
N CYS A 121 -6.07 4.43 1.07
CA CYS A 121 -4.95 4.09 0.21
C CYS A 121 -5.36 3.19 -0.94
N GLY A 122 -4.67 3.34 -2.04
CA GLY A 122 -4.89 2.60 -3.26
C GLY A 122 -3.65 2.62 -4.12
N HIS A 123 -3.85 2.48 -5.42
CA HIS A 123 -2.76 2.49 -6.37
C HIS A 123 -2.95 3.60 -7.41
N ILE A 124 -1.84 4.16 -7.86
CA ILE A 124 -1.81 5.14 -8.93
C ILE A 124 -1.41 4.44 -10.22
N LYS A 125 -2.24 4.59 -11.25
CA LYS A 125 -2.01 4.12 -12.62
C LYS A 125 -2.50 5.21 -13.56
N ASN A 126 -1.74 5.50 -14.61
CA ASN A 126 -2.11 6.51 -15.61
C ASN A 126 -2.50 7.88 -15.01
N ARG A 127 -1.79 8.32 -13.96
CA ARG A 127 -2.01 9.60 -13.24
C ARG A 127 -3.38 9.73 -12.56
N ARG A 128 -4.00 8.60 -12.22
CA ARG A 128 -5.22 8.55 -11.42
C ARG A 128 -5.04 7.57 -10.27
N CYS A 129 -5.67 7.87 -9.15
CA CYS A 129 -5.63 7.02 -7.98
C CYS A 129 -6.91 6.19 -7.90
N TYR A 130 -6.76 4.88 -7.76
CA TYR A 130 -7.86 3.92 -7.66
C TYR A 130 -7.89 3.33 -6.26
N VAL A 131 -9.03 3.44 -5.61
CA VAL A 131 -9.21 3.08 -4.21
C VAL A 131 -10.43 2.17 -4.06
N ALA A 132 -10.30 1.09 -3.29
CA ALA A 132 -11.41 0.21 -2.98
C ALA A 132 -12.18 0.68 -1.73
N LEU A 133 -13.50 0.74 -1.84
CA LEU A 133 -14.37 0.97 -0.70
C LEU A 133 -14.79 -0.35 -0.06
N ASP A 134 -15.09 -0.30 1.23
CA ASP A 134 -15.69 -1.42 1.97
C ASP A 134 -17.09 -1.79 1.44
N THR A 135 -17.76 -0.86 0.77
CA THR A 135 -19.00 -1.06 -0.01
C THR A 135 -18.80 -1.87 -1.29
N LYS A 136 -17.58 -2.37 -1.55
CA LYS A 136 -17.18 -3.11 -2.76
C LYS A 136 -17.29 -2.30 -4.05
N GLN A 137 -17.09 -0.99 -3.95
CA GLN A 137 -16.98 -0.09 -5.10
C GLN A 137 -15.54 0.40 -5.25
N VAL A 138 -15.11 0.61 -6.50
CA VAL A 138 -13.86 1.31 -6.78
C VAL A 138 -14.17 2.79 -6.97
N VAL A 139 -13.34 3.65 -6.39
CA VAL A 139 -13.34 5.08 -6.64
C VAL A 139 -12.08 5.42 -7.39
N GLU A 140 -12.26 6.08 -8.52
CA GLU A 140 -11.21 6.71 -9.30
C GLU A 140 -11.18 8.21 -8.97
N SER A 141 -9.99 8.74 -8.68
CA SER A 141 -9.79 10.16 -8.42
C SER A 141 -8.63 10.70 -9.24
N ASP A 142 -8.84 11.88 -9.81
CA ASP A 142 -7.80 12.69 -10.44
C ASP A 142 -7.01 13.50 -9.40
N GLN A 143 -7.56 13.75 -8.21
CA GLN A 143 -6.89 14.39 -7.08
C GLN A 143 -6.47 13.37 -6.03
N PHE A 144 -5.20 13.36 -5.66
CA PHE A 144 -4.65 12.37 -4.72
C PHE A 144 -3.40 12.90 -3.99
N CYS A 145 -3.02 12.20 -2.93
CA CYS A 145 -1.67 12.29 -2.36
C CYS A 145 -0.88 11.05 -2.77
N ILE A 146 0.43 11.18 -2.86
CA ILE A 146 1.35 10.10 -3.23
C ILE A 146 2.37 9.88 -2.12
N LEU A 147 2.64 8.62 -1.79
CA LEU A 147 3.67 8.27 -0.82
C LEU A 147 5.03 8.31 -1.51
N VAL A 148 5.96 9.04 -0.93
CA VAL A 148 7.34 9.17 -1.43
C VAL A 148 8.34 8.55 -0.45
N ASP A 149 9.36 7.90 -0.99
CA ASP A 149 10.49 7.37 -0.24
C ASP A 149 11.59 8.45 -0.19
N LEU A 150 11.93 8.91 1.02
CA LEU A 150 12.91 9.98 1.22
C LEU A 150 14.33 9.47 1.42
N THR A 151 14.56 8.15 1.40
CA THR A 151 15.90 7.58 1.61
C THR A 151 16.86 7.88 0.47
N ASN A 152 16.36 8.25 -0.71
CA ASN A 152 17.18 8.64 -1.85
C ASN A 152 17.15 10.16 -2.06
N GLU A 153 17.97 10.87 -1.28
CA GLU A 153 18.07 12.34 -1.27
C GLU A 153 18.24 12.95 -2.67
N THR A 154 18.89 12.23 -3.61
CA THR A 154 19.13 12.72 -4.98
C THR A 154 17.84 12.76 -5.82
N LEU A 155 16.91 11.82 -5.60
CA LEU A 155 15.61 11.79 -6.30
C LEU A 155 14.58 12.71 -5.64
N CYS A 156 14.72 12.97 -4.33
CA CYS A 156 13.73 13.72 -3.55
C CYS A 156 13.89 15.24 -3.65
N ALA A 157 15.11 15.74 -3.92
CA ALA A 157 15.39 17.18 -3.94
C ALA A 157 14.52 17.98 -4.93
N GLU A 158 14.11 17.37 -6.05
CA GLU A 158 13.21 18.00 -7.04
C GLU A 158 11.74 18.01 -6.61
N THR A 159 11.33 17.04 -5.76
CA THR A 159 9.92 16.87 -5.33
C THR A 159 9.53 17.83 -4.20
N VAL A 160 10.48 18.15 -3.32
CA VAL A 160 10.26 18.99 -2.13
C VAL A 160 9.95 20.46 -2.49
N ALA A 161 10.31 20.90 -3.71
CA ALA A 161 10.09 22.28 -4.14
C ALA A 161 8.64 22.57 -4.62
N THR A 162 7.84 21.54 -4.90
CA THR A 162 6.49 21.70 -5.50
C THR A 162 5.36 21.12 -4.67
N ALA A 163 5.63 20.21 -3.73
CA ALA A 163 4.61 19.63 -2.86
C ALA A 163 4.67 20.26 -1.45
N GLU A 164 3.52 20.66 -0.90
CA GLU A 164 3.38 20.93 0.53
C GLU A 164 3.55 19.59 1.27
N ILE A 165 4.79 19.29 1.67
CA ILE A 165 5.13 18.10 2.43
C ILE A 165 4.78 18.37 3.90
N GLU A 166 3.69 17.77 4.37
CA GLU A 166 3.41 17.69 5.80
C GLU A 166 4.34 16.63 6.42
N ASN A 167 5.48 17.07 6.94
CA ASN A 167 6.29 16.21 7.80
C ASN A 167 5.52 15.95 9.09
N ILE A 168 5.29 14.67 9.37
CA ILE A 168 4.62 14.20 10.58
C ILE A 168 5.58 14.42 11.76
N SER A 169 5.67 15.65 12.27
CA SER A 169 6.42 15.92 13.50
C SER A 169 5.70 15.26 14.68
N SER A 170 6.50 14.68 15.57
CA SER A 170 6.09 14.15 16.84
C SER A 170 6.28 15.23 17.91
N ASP A 171 5.33 16.14 18.07
CA ASP A 171 5.37 17.08 19.20
C ASP A 171 4.07 17.03 20.01
N THR A 172 4.26 16.37 21.16
CA THR A 172 3.83 16.73 22.52
C THR A 172 2.59 17.61 22.71
N ASP A 173 1.65 17.05 23.48
CA ASP A 173 0.67 17.79 24.27
C ASP A 173 1.30 18.99 25.00
N SER A 174 0.80 20.18 24.70
CA SER A 174 0.65 21.23 25.70
C SER A 174 -0.45 22.19 25.27
N GLU A 175 -1.51 22.21 26.07
CA GLU A 175 -2.47 23.30 26.18
C GLU A 175 -1.74 24.65 26.24
N ILE A 176 -2.28 25.69 25.61
CA ILE A 176 -2.62 26.97 26.25
C ILE A 176 -3.44 27.82 25.28
N ASN A 177 -4.49 28.38 25.86
CA ASN A 177 -5.53 29.22 25.31
C ASN A 177 -5.04 30.69 25.23
N ILE A 178 -5.87 31.56 24.61
CA ILE A 178 -5.91 33.05 24.71
C ILE A 178 -5.37 33.83 23.49
N PHE A 179 -6.31 34.28 22.65
CA PHE A 179 -6.21 35.54 21.88
C PHE A 179 -6.00 36.73 22.83
N PRO A 180 -5.30 37.80 22.42
CA PRO A 180 -6.07 38.95 22.00
C PRO A 180 -5.54 39.72 20.77
N VAL A 181 -6.48 40.53 20.30
CA VAL A 181 -6.55 41.44 19.17
C VAL A 181 -5.64 42.67 19.36
N ILE A 182 -5.32 43.33 18.23
CA ILE A 182 -5.15 44.79 17.98
C ILE A 182 -3.75 45.22 17.48
N SER A 183 -3.76 45.69 16.22
CA SER A 183 -3.03 46.82 15.56
C SER A 183 -1.48 46.87 15.64
N ASP A 184 -0.71 47.41 14.69
CA ASP A 184 -0.90 48.39 13.62
C ASP A 184 0.13 48.13 12.50
N ASP A 185 -0.30 48.45 11.29
CA ASP A 185 0.39 49.22 10.25
C ASP A 185 1.92 49.45 10.38
N ARG A 186 2.68 48.89 9.42
CA ARG A 186 3.85 49.54 8.81
C ARG A 186 4.31 48.79 7.56
N THR A 187 4.04 49.40 6.42
CA THR A 187 4.71 49.20 5.14
C THR A 187 6.23 49.32 5.27
N ILE A 188 6.98 48.28 4.87
CA ILE A 188 8.37 48.43 4.41
C ILE A 188 8.55 47.60 3.13
N SER A 189 9.18 48.26 2.19
CA SER A 189 9.40 47.96 0.78
C SER A 189 10.25 46.73 0.50
N GLU A 190 10.01 46.18 -0.69
CA GLU A 190 10.89 45.28 -1.42
C GLU A 190 12.37 45.70 -1.39
N ASN A 191 13.24 44.69 -1.29
CA ASN A 191 14.71 44.66 -1.42
C ASN A 191 15.44 44.29 -0.13
N GLU A 192 15.50 42.99 0.14
CA GLU A 192 16.68 42.29 0.71
C GLU A 192 16.42 40.77 0.72
N ALA A 193 16.04 40.23 -0.45
CA ALA A 193 16.30 38.83 -0.76
C ALA A 193 17.73 38.76 -1.32
N VAL A 194 18.50 37.74 -0.92
CA VAL A 194 19.95 37.54 -1.18
C VAL A 194 20.85 38.13 -0.09
N GLN A 195 20.93 37.46 1.07
CA GLN A 195 22.17 37.12 1.80
C GLN A 195 21.84 36.47 3.16
N ALA A 196 21.60 35.15 3.17
CA ALA A 196 21.71 34.32 4.37
C ALA A 196 21.79 32.82 4.01
N ALA A 197 22.68 32.47 3.08
CA ALA A 197 23.05 31.08 2.81
C ALA A 197 24.53 30.91 3.16
N THR A 198 24.85 30.79 4.46
CA THR A 198 26.10 30.18 4.96
C THR A 198 25.98 30.01 6.48
N SER A 199 26.38 28.82 6.95
CA SER A 199 26.68 28.42 8.34
C SER A 199 25.53 27.99 9.26
N VAL A 200 25.17 26.70 9.18
CA VAL A 200 25.05 25.87 10.40
C VAL A 200 25.72 24.52 10.12
N ALA A 201 26.98 24.39 10.51
CA ALA A 201 27.63 23.11 10.69
C ALA A 201 27.14 22.50 12.00
N ILE A 202 26.40 21.39 11.94
CA ILE A 202 26.10 20.59 13.13
C ILE A 202 27.03 19.38 13.14
N ASN A 203 27.98 19.40 14.07
CA ASN A 203 28.78 18.26 14.49
C ASN A 203 27.85 17.08 14.87
N ARG A 204 27.97 15.95 14.16
CA ARG A 204 27.41 14.66 14.61
C ARG A 204 28.52 13.81 15.24
N PRO A 205 28.35 13.25 16.45
CA PRO A 205 29.30 12.30 17.01
C PRO A 205 29.17 10.93 16.34
N LYS A 206 30.31 10.35 15.96
CA LYS A 206 30.44 8.96 15.50
C LYS A 206 29.97 8.01 16.60
N ARG A 207 29.09 7.06 16.26
CA ARG A 207 28.88 5.84 17.04
C ARG A 207 29.19 4.65 16.14
N ASP A 208 30.32 4.02 16.44
CA ASP A 208 30.67 2.70 15.96
C ASP A 208 29.77 1.68 16.66
N ASN A 209 29.11 0.81 15.88
CA ASN A 209 28.68 -0.53 16.30
C ASN A 209 28.22 -1.30 15.06
N GLU A 210 29.15 -2.03 14.45
CA GLU A 210 28.86 -3.09 13.50
C GLU A 210 28.23 -4.28 14.27
N ILE A 211 27.00 -4.64 13.92
CA ILE A 211 26.46 -5.97 14.19
C ILE A 211 26.17 -6.58 12.83
N GLY A 212 26.97 -7.59 12.47
CA GLY A 212 26.88 -8.30 11.20
C GLY A 212 25.56 -9.05 11.08
N TYR A 213 24.79 -8.73 10.03
CA TYR A 213 23.73 -9.59 9.54
C TYR A 213 24.29 -10.41 8.39
N GLU A 214 24.38 -11.73 8.60
CA GLU A 214 24.80 -12.69 7.59
C GLU A 214 23.87 -12.61 6.36
N ASN A 215 24.49 -12.44 5.20
CA ASN A 215 23.87 -12.55 3.88
C ASN A 215 23.13 -13.90 3.74
N ARG A 216 21.82 -13.92 3.96
CA ARG A 216 20.97 -15.00 3.44
C ARG A 216 20.71 -14.74 1.96
N SER A 217 21.05 -15.71 1.13
CA SER A 217 20.85 -15.66 -0.32
C SER A 217 19.40 -15.29 -0.66
N PRO A 218 19.17 -14.50 -1.73
CA PRO A 218 17.83 -14.17 -2.16
C PRO A 218 17.04 -15.44 -2.48
N ILE A 219 15.85 -15.55 -1.89
CA ILE A 219 14.89 -16.63 -2.14
C ILE A 219 14.49 -16.56 -3.62
N ASN A 220 14.73 -17.62 -4.38
CA ASN A 220 14.35 -17.70 -5.79
C ASN A 220 12.83 -17.94 -5.91
N PHE A 221 12.06 -16.86 -5.90
CA PHE A 221 10.59 -16.90 -5.95
C PHE A 221 10.04 -17.56 -7.22
N VAL A 222 10.78 -17.60 -8.33
CA VAL A 222 10.37 -18.32 -9.55
C VAL A 222 10.21 -19.82 -9.27
N GLU A 223 11.08 -20.37 -8.44
CA GLU A 223 11.07 -21.81 -8.11
C GLU A 223 9.98 -22.16 -7.09
N LEU A 224 9.69 -21.23 -6.16
CA LEU A 224 8.57 -21.37 -5.22
C LEU A 224 7.20 -21.24 -5.89
N SER A 225 7.05 -20.32 -6.86
CA SER A 225 5.80 -20.21 -7.62
C SER A 225 5.53 -21.47 -8.45
N ARG A 226 6.58 -22.05 -9.06
CA ARG A 226 6.47 -23.30 -9.82
C ARG A 226 6.06 -24.48 -8.94
N GLN A 227 6.63 -24.58 -7.73
CA GLN A 227 6.24 -25.61 -6.75
C GLN A 227 4.79 -25.45 -6.29
N PHE A 228 4.32 -24.21 -6.12
CA PHE A 228 2.95 -23.93 -5.70
C PHE A 228 1.91 -24.25 -6.79
N GLU A 229 2.24 -23.98 -8.07
CA GLU A 229 1.40 -24.37 -9.22
C GLU A 229 1.34 -25.90 -9.40
N GLU A 230 2.46 -26.61 -9.21
CA GLU A 230 2.50 -28.08 -9.26
C GLU A 230 1.66 -28.71 -8.12
N GLU A 231 1.70 -28.16 -6.90
CA GLU A 231 0.91 -28.66 -5.77
C GLU A 231 -0.59 -28.34 -5.86
N THR A 232 -0.96 -27.17 -6.41
CA THR A 232 -2.37 -26.80 -6.62
C THR A 232 -3.00 -27.59 -7.76
N SER A 233 -2.25 -27.91 -8.82
CA SER A 233 -2.70 -28.80 -9.89
C SER A 233 -2.97 -30.22 -9.38
N ALA A 234 -2.04 -30.79 -8.60
CA ALA A 234 -2.19 -32.13 -8.02
C ALA A 234 -3.34 -32.22 -6.99
N LYS A 235 -3.61 -31.14 -6.24
CA LYS A 235 -4.77 -31.08 -5.32
C LYS A 235 -6.10 -31.00 -6.06
N ASN A 236 -6.17 -30.26 -7.17
CA ASN A 236 -7.41 -30.12 -7.94
C ASN A 236 -7.79 -31.42 -8.68
N GLU A 237 -6.82 -32.19 -9.17
CA GLU A 237 -7.08 -33.51 -9.77
C GLU A 237 -7.53 -34.56 -8.74
N ASN A 238 -7.09 -34.45 -7.49
CA ASN A 238 -7.53 -35.36 -6.44
C ASN A 238 -8.90 -34.97 -5.85
N MET A 239 -9.21 -33.67 -5.76
CA MET A 239 -10.54 -33.21 -5.31
C MET A 239 -11.64 -33.63 -6.29
N SER A 240 -11.40 -33.52 -7.60
CA SER A 240 -12.39 -33.89 -8.62
C SER A 240 -12.70 -35.39 -8.64
N LYS A 241 -11.75 -36.24 -8.26
CA LYS A 241 -11.95 -37.70 -8.14
C LYS A 241 -12.75 -38.08 -6.90
N ILE A 242 -12.49 -37.43 -5.77
CA ILE A 242 -13.18 -37.72 -4.50
C ILE A 242 -14.65 -37.32 -4.60
N ASP A 243 -14.97 -36.20 -5.24
CA ASP A 243 -16.35 -35.75 -5.44
C ASP A 243 -17.12 -36.65 -6.41
N HIS A 244 -16.44 -37.23 -7.42
CA HIS A 244 -17.06 -38.16 -8.38
C HIS A 244 -17.37 -39.52 -7.74
N GLU A 245 -16.45 -40.07 -6.94
CA GLU A 245 -16.68 -41.33 -6.22
C GLU A 245 -17.79 -41.20 -5.15
N ALA A 246 -17.85 -40.06 -4.45
CA ALA A 246 -18.92 -39.79 -3.49
C ALA A 246 -20.29 -39.63 -4.16
N TYR A 247 -20.34 -39.06 -5.37
CA TYR A 247 -21.56 -38.95 -6.18
C TYR A 247 -22.07 -40.34 -6.61
N LEU A 248 -21.18 -41.21 -7.10
CA LEU A 248 -21.55 -42.57 -7.52
C LEU A 248 -22.02 -43.44 -6.34
N ALA A 249 -21.44 -43.28 -5.16
CA ALA A 249 -21.81 -44.05 -3.97
C ALA A 249 -23.23 -43.71 -3.44
N GLY A 250 -23.82 -42.59 -3.87
CA GLY A 250 -25.17 -42.17 -3.49
C GLY A 250 -26.27 -42.51 -4.51
N MET A 251 -25.92 -43.07 -5.67
CA MET A 251 -26.89 -43.42 -6.72
C MET A 251 -27.57 -44.77 -6.43
N SER A 252 -28.82 -44.92 -6.87
CA SER A 252 -29.48 -46.22 -6.85
C SER A 252 -28.89 -47.15 -7.91
N ASP A 253 -29.00 -48.48 -7.73
CA ASP A 253 -28.44 -49.45 -8.67
C ASP A 253 -28.97 -49.27 -10.11
N ASP A 254 -30.22 -48.81 -10.25
CA ASP A 254 -30.85 -48.54 -11.56
C ASP A 254 -30.26 -47.26 -12.20
N ASP A 255 -30.05 -46.19 -11.42
CA ASP A 255 -29.48 -44.93 -11.94
C ASP A 255 -27.99 -45.08 -12.28
N LEU A 256 -27.26 -45.92 -11.54
CA LEU A 256 -25.86 -46.23 -11.79
C LEU A 256 -25.69 -46.98 -13.13
N ALA A 257 -26.61 -47.90 -13.43
CA ALA A 257 -26.60 -48.64 -14.69
C ALA A 257 -26.81 -47.72 -15.91
N ASP A 258 -27.76 -46.78 -15.82
CA ASP A 258 -28.01 -45.79 -16.88
C ASP A 258 -26.84 -44.80 -17.04
N TYR A 259 -26.21 -44.37 -15.95
CA TYR A 259 -25.03 -43.50 -16.00
C TYR A 259 -23.85 -44.16 -16.72
N LEU A 260 -23.60 -45.44 -16.44
CA LEU A 260 -22.52 -46.21 -17.08
C LEU A 260 -22.85 -46.52 -18.55
N ALA A 261 -24.11 -46.79 -18.87
CA ALA A 261 -24.55 -47.03 -20.25
C ALA A 261 -24.36 -45.78 -21.14
N ASN A 262 -24.49 -44.58 -20.57
CA ASN A 262 -24.33 -43.31 -21.27
C ASN A 262 -22.91 -42.70 -21.18
N GLY A 263 -21.90 -43.50 -20.80
CA GLY A 263 -20.50 -43.08 -20.82
C GLY A 263 -20.13 -42.03 -19.76
N GLY A 264 -20.87 -41.98 -18.65
CA GLY A 264 -20.59 -41.04 -17.56
C GLY A 264 -21.12 -39.62 -17.77
N THR A 265 -22.05 -39.45 -18.70
CA THR A 265 -22.85 -38.23 -18.87
C THR A 265 -24.30 -38.53 -18.54
N LEU A 266 -24.85 -37.81 -17.55
CA LEU A 266 -26.30 -37.67 -17.36
C LEU A 266 -26.84 -36.59 -18.30
#